data_AF-M8A9Z1-F1
#
_entry.id   AF-M8A9Z1-F1
#
_cell.length_a   1.000
_cell.length_b   1.000
_cell.length_c   1.000
_cell.angle_alpha   90.00
_cell.angle_beta   90.00
_cell.angle_gamma   90.00
#
_symmetry.space_group_name_H-M   'P 1'
#
loop_
_entity.id
_entity.type
_entity.pdbx_description
1 polymer ?
#
loop_
_entity_poly.entity_id
_entity_poly.type
_entity_poly.pdbx_seq_one_letter_code
_entity_poly.pdbx_strand_id
1 'polypeptide(L)'
;MQQSSGYENPREATGRIVCANCHLASKPVDIEVPQAVLPDTVFEAVLRIPYDMQLKQVLANGKKGGLNVGAVLILPEGFELAPPDRISPELKEKIGNLAFQSYRPDKKNILVIGPVPGGNRGRGQIYPDGSKSNNTVYNATSTEGESIKLDQPLTSNPNVGGFGQGDAEIVLQDPLRVQGLLFFFASVILAQVFLVLKKKQFEKDGGKLHGNISRNGYGNAIIGRYGGCFEEDIRRFMCEIAYHITGFGCTGEVCTNSQCEKGQCTVPKRLAMMEG
;
A
#
# COMPACT_ATOMS: atom_id res chain seq x y z
N MET A 1 23.31 22.38 -6.40
CA MET A 1 23.16 21.22 -5.49
C MET A 1 24.15 20.17 -5.98
N GLN A 2 25.35 20.12 -5.42
CA GLN A 2 26.52 19.49 -6.09
C GLN A 2 26.76 18.04 -5.61
N GLN A 3 25.69 17.25 -5.57
CA GLN A 3 25.70 15.89 -5.00
C GLN A 3 26.18 14.82 -5.98
N SER A 4 26.25 15.14 -7.28
CA SER A 4 26.68 14.24 -8.35
C SER A 4 28.19 13.96 -8.38
N SER A 5 29.00 14.72 -7.61
CA SER A 5 30.47 14.60 -7.63
C SER A 5 31.07 13.74 -6.51
N GLY A 6 30.31 13.44 -5.45
CA GLY A 6 30.86 12.78 -4.24
C GLY A 6 30.31 11.38 -3.95
N TYR A 7 29.19 10.99 -4.56
CA TYR A 7 28.52 9.71 -4.31
C TYR A 7 28.13 9.04 -5.64
N GLU A 8 28.13 7.71 -5.65
CA GLU A 8 27.75 6.91 -6.83
C GLU A 8 26.22 6.79 -6.96
N ASN A 9 25.53 6.68 -5.83
CA ASN A 9 24.08 6.61 -5.72
C ASN A 9 23.63 7.60 -4.63
N PRO A 10 22.61 8.45 -4.87
CA PRO A 10 22.11 9.37 -3.83
C PRO A 10 21.36 8.66 -2.69
N ARG A 11 21.02 7.37 -2.83
CA ARG A 11 20.43 6.54 -1.76
C ARG A 11 21.43 5.49 -1.27
N GLU A 12 21.69 5.50 0.02
CA GLU A 12 22.49 4.50 0.73
C GLU A 12 21.70 3.18 0.85
N ALA A 13 22.38 2.05 1.08
CA ALA A 13 21.74 0.74 1.27
C ALA A 13 20.79 0.69 2.49
N THR A 14 20.95 1.62 3.44
CA THR A 14 20.04 1.86 4.59
C THR A 14 18.72 2.51 4.19
N GLY A 15 18.57 2.94 2.94
CA GLY A 15 17.45 3.74 2.44
C GLY A 15 17.60 5.25 2.64
N ARG A 16 18.63 5.71 3.38
CA ARG A 16 18.92 7.13 3.65
C ARG A 16 19.41 7.85 2.39
N ILE A 17 18.97 9.09 2.17
CA ILE A 17 19.48 9.94 1.10
C ILE A 17 20.72 10.75 1.55
N VAL A 18 21.77 10.76 0.73
CA VAL A 18 23.08 11.40 1.02
C VAL A 18 23.02 12.91 1.29
N CYS A 19 21.92 13.58 0.90
CA CYS A 19 21.58 14.94 1.33
C CYS A 19 21.74 15.15 2.84
N ALA A 20 21.32 14.15 3.62
CA ALA A 20 21.31 14.15 5.08
C ALA A 20 22.70 14.09 5.72
N ASN A 21 23.78 13.94 4.93
CA ASN A 21 25.15 13.96 5.43
C ASN A 21 25.68 15.40 5.53
N CYS A 22 25.15 16.33 4.73
CA CYS A 22 25.46 17.77 4.80
C CYS A 22 24.33 18.62 5.41
N HIS A 23 23.06 18.20 5.28
CA HIS A 23 21.88 18.89 5.80
C HIS A 23 21.35 18.14 7.03
N LEU A 24 21.75 18.58 8.22
CA LEU A 24 21.60 17.82 9.47
C LEU A 24 20.27 18.08 10.20
N ALA A 25 19.61 19.20 9.93
CA ALA A 25 18.27 19.47 10.47
C ALA A 25 17.22 18.71 9.66
N SER A 26 16.16 18.23 10.33
CA SER A 26 15.02 17.55 9.68
C SER A 26 13.82 18.47 9.50
N LYS A 27 13.12 18.35 8.37
CA LYS A 27 11.87 19.03 8.04
C LYS A 27 10.98 18.09 7.19
N PRO A 28 9.67 17.98 7.44
CA PRO A 28 8.79 17.04 6.71
C PRO A 28 8.72 17.38 5.21
N VAL A 29 8.61 16.38 4.33
CA VAL A 29 8.31 16.56 2.91
C VAL A 29 7.27 15.52 2.52
N ASP A 30 6.37 15.88 1.61
CA ASP A 30 5.36 14.98 1.08
C ASP A 30 5.50 14.90 -0.43
N ILE A 31 5.17 13.76 -1.01
CA ILE A 31 5.15 13.53 -2.46
C ILE A 31 3.81 12.92 -2.84
N GLU A 32 3.15 13.51 -3.82
CA GLU A 32 1.90 13.02 -4.38
C GLU A 32 2.15 12.48 -5.80
N VAL A 33 1.74 11.24 -6.03
CA VAL A 33 1.77 10.56 -7.33
C VAL A 33 0.43 9.87 -7.57
N PRO A 34 0.04 9.61 -8.83
CA PRO A 34 -1.12 8.77 -9.11
C PRO A 34 -0.91 7.36 -8.54
N GLN A 35 -1.95 6.78 -7.94
CA GLN A 35 -1.90 5.41 -7.40
C GLN A 35 -1.52 4.39 -8.48
N ALA A 36 -2.01 4.58 -9.71
CA ALA A 36 -1.70 3.76 -10.86
C ALA A 36 -1.53 4.60 -12.13
N VAL A 37 -0.64 4.14 -13.03
CA VAL A 37 -0.41 4.73 -14.35
C VAL A 37 -0.37 3.64 -15.42
N LEU A 38 -0.81 3.98 -16.63
CA LEU A 38 -0.68 3.10 -17.79
C LEU A 38 0.74 3.22 -18.40
N PRO A 39 1.20 2.22 -19.17
CA PRO A 39 2.44 2.32 -19.95
C PRO A 39 2.45 3.53 -20.90
N ASP A 40 3.64 4.06 -21.19
CA ASP A 40 3.86 5.21 -22.10
C ASP A 40 2.93 6.43 -21.85
N THR A 41 2.61 6.69 -20.57
CA THR A 41 1.74 7.80 -20.16
C THR A 41 2.54 8.83 -19.37
N VAL A 42 2.43 10.11 -19.75
CA VAL A 42 3.01 11.23 -18.99
C VAL A 42 2.09 11.56 -17.82
N PHE A 43 2.64 11.67 -16.62
CA PHE A 43 1.92 12.01 -15.40
C PHE A 43 2.71 13.02 -14.56
N GLU A 44 2.02 13.68 -13.62
CA GLU A 44 2.60 14.66 -12.69
C GLU A 44 2.98 13.98 -11.36
N ALA A 45 4.16 14.31 -10.83
CA ALA A 45 4.59 13.93 -9.48
C ALA A 45 4.85 15.20 -8.68
N VAL A 46 3.99 15.50 -7.70
CA VAL A 46 3.99 16.78 -6.98
C VAL A 46 4.77 16.63 -5.68
N LEU A 47 5.94 17.27 -5.61
CA LEU A 47 6.76 17.30 -4.39
C LEU A 47 6.43 18.53 -3.55
N ARG A 48 5.77 18.32 -2.39
CA ARG A 48 5.44 19.38 -1.44
C ARG A 48 6.57 19.57 -0.43
N ILE A 49 7.19 20.75 -0.47
CA ILE A 49 8.25 21.14 0.45
C ILE A 49 7.78 22.35 1.28
N PRO A 50 6.96 22.17 2.32
CA PRO A 50 6.46 23.27 3.15
C PRO A 50 7.61 24.03 3.84
N TYR A 51 7.57 25.36 3.82
CA TYR A 51 8.49 26.20 4.60
C TYR A 51 7.84 27.54 4.93
N ASP A 52 8.34 28.20 5.98
CA ASP A 52 7.91 29.54 6.34
C ASP A 52 8.69 30.57 5.50
N MET A 53 7.97 31.33 4.67
CA MET A 53 8.51 32.36 3.79
C MET A 53 8.98 33.62 4.54
N GLN A 54 8.59 33.81 5.81
CA GLN A 54 9.03 34.94 6.62
C GLN A 54 10.43 34.69 7.22
N LEU A 55 10.81 33.43 7.42
CA LEU A 55 12.12 33.08 7.94
C LEU A 55 13.23 33.37 6.92
N LYS A 56 14.36 33.87 7.42
CA LYS A 56 15.55 34.18 6.63
C LYS A 56 16.75 33.43 7.20
N GLN A 57 17.52 32.79 6.33
CA GLN A 57 18.73 32.06 6.69
C GLN A 57 19.97 32.95 6.67
N VAL A 58 21.05 32.50 7.31
CA VAL A 58 22.38 33.12 7.21
C VAL A 58 23.04 32.70 5.90
N LEU A 59 23.33 33.67 5.03
CA LEU A 59 24.05 33.47 3.77
C LEU A 59 25.56 33.26 4.02
N ALA A 60 26.30 32.86 2.98
CA ALA A 60 27.76 32.68 3.08
C ALA A 60 28.51 33.97 3.47
N ASN A 61 27.96 35.15 3.16
CA ASN A 61 28.49 36.46 3.55
C ASN A 61 28.01 36.96 4.93
N GLY A 62 27.37 36.11 5.74
CA GLY A 62 26.84 36.45 7.06
C GLY A 62 25.54 37.26 7.08
N LYS A 63 25.08 37.82 5.95
CA LYS A 63 23.81 38.55 5.88
C LYS A 63 22.61 37.58 5.91
N LYS A 64 21.46 38.06 6.41
CA LYS A 64 20.20 37.31 6.32
C LYS A 64 19.60 37.41 4.92
N GLY A 65 19.21 36.27 4.35
CA GLY A 65 18.60 36.19 3.02
C GLY A 65 17.53 35.11 2.91
N GLY A 66 16.88 35.05 1.75
CA GLY A 66 15.85 34.04 1.47
C GLY A 66 16.38 32.61 1.58
N LEU A 67 15.49 31.70 1.98
CA LEU A 67 15.73 30.27 1.84
C LEU A 67 15.57 29.86 0.38
N ASN A 68 16.00 28.63 0.11
CA ASN A 68 15.76 27.93 -1.11
C ASN A 68 14.94 26.60 -0.74
N VAL A 69 14.33 25.78 -1.65
CA VAL A 69 13.83 24.35 -1.59
C VAL A 69 14.18 23.52 -2.86
N GLY A 70 14.73 22.30 -2.74
CA GLY A 70 15.28 21.57 -3.90
C GLY A 70 15.52 20.10 -3.60
N ALA A 71 15.58 19.27 -4.63
CA ALA A 71 15.23 17.87 -4.49
C ALA A 71 16.09 16.91 -5.31
N VAL A 72 16.11 15.67 -4.85
CA VAL A 72 16.48 14.49 -5.65
C VAL A 72 15.26 13.59 -5.65
N LEU A 73 14.76 13.26 -6.84
CA LEU A 73 13.67 12.32 -7.05
C LEU A 73 14.26 11.04 -7.64
N ILE A 74 14.03 9.91 -6.97
CA ILE A 74 14.49 8.60 -7.40
C ILE A 74 13.26 7.84 -7.89
N LEU A 75 13.18 7.60 -9.20
CA LEU A 75 12.10 6.88 -9.83
C LEU A 75 12.50 5.39 -10.01
N PRO A 76 11.53 4.47 -10.13
CA PRO A 76 11.79 3.09 -10.53
C PRO A 76 12.50 3.02 -11.89
N GLU A 77 13.18 1.91 -12.16
CA GLU A 77 13.83 1.69 -13.46
C GLU A 77 12.81 1.75 -14.61
N GLY A 78 13.24 2.26 -15.77
CA GLY A 78 12.39 2.48 -16.95
C GLY A 78 11.61 3.80 -16.93
N PHE A 79 11.45 4.46 -15.78
CA PHE A 79 10.91 5.82 -15.73
C PHE A 79 12.01 6.85 -16.02
N GLU A 80 11.73 7.83 -16.87
CA GLU A 80 12.62 8.97 -17.16
C GLU A 80 11.81 10.27 -17.26
N LEU A 81 12.50 11.42 -17.30
CA LEU A 81 11.86 12.71 -17.52
C LEU A 81 11.16 12.73 -18.89
N ALA A 82 9.87 13.10 -18.90
CA ALA A 82 9.09 13.17 -20.14
C ALA A 82 9.72 14.12 -21.18
N PRO A 83 9.85 13.69 -22.46
CA PRO A 83 10.32 14.55 -23.54
C PRO A 83 9.46 15.83 -23.68
N PRO A 84 10.05 17.01 -23.95
CA PRO A 84 9.31 18.28 -23.97
C PRO A 84 8.15 18.35 -24.98
N ASP A 85 8.16 17.54 -26.03
CA ASP A 85 7.08 17.37 -27.00
C ASP A 85 5.88 16.59 -26.46
N ARG A 86 6.10 15.66 -25.51
CA ARG A 86 5.04 14.84 -24.87
C ARG A 86 4.33 15.56 -23.71
N ILE A 87 4.87 16.67 -23.20
CA ILE A 87 4.30 17.42 -22.08
C ILE A 87 3.22 18.40 -22.57
N SER A 88 2.02 18.32 -21.96
CA SER A 88 0.89 19.21 -22.27
C SER A 88 1.17 20.68 -21.91
N PRO A 89 0.50 21.66 -22.55
CA PRO A 89 0.69 23.08 -22.23
C PRO A 89 0.44 23.43 -20.75
N GLU A 90 -0.59 22.83 -20.14
CA GLU A 90 -0.91 23.01 -18.71
C GLU A 90 0.23 22.53 -17.80
N LEU A 91 0.80 21.35 -18.07
CA LEU A 91 1.93 20.83 -17.30
C LEU A 91 3.20 21.67 -17.50
N LYS A 92 3.44 22.22 -18.70
CA LYS A 92 4.54 23.16 -18.96
C LYS A 92 4.41 24.43 -18.12
N GLU A 93 3.20 24.96 -17.98
CA GLU A 93 2.94 26.13 -17.15
C GLU A 93 3.21 25.86 -15.67
N LYS A 94 2.75 24.71 -15.13
CA LYS A 94 3.05 24.28 -13.75
C LYS A 94 4.55 24.07 -13.50
N ILE A 95 5.27 23.51 -14.47
CA ILE A 95 6.72 23.30 -14.41
C ILE A 95 7.46 24.65 -14.37
N GLY A 96 6.99 25.66 -15.12
CA GLY A 96 7.57 26.98 -15.17
C GLY A 96 9.08 26.95 -15.47
N ASN A 97 9.88 27.51 -14.56
CA ASN A 97 11.34 27.63 -14.71
C ASN A 97 12.12 26.55 -13.94
N LEU A 98 11.51 25.40 -13.61
CA LEU A 98 12.21 24.31 -12.93
C LEU A 98 13.25 23.65 -13.84
N ALA A 99 14.51 23.66 -13.40
CA ALA A 99 15.60 22.95 -14.06
C ALA A 99 15.70 21.51 -13.51
N PHE A 100 15.46 20.53 -14.38
CA PHE A 100 15.68 19.11 -14.13
C PHE A 100 17.03 18.68 -14.72
N GLN A 101 17.79 17.88 -13.99
CA GLN A 101 19.04 17.28 -14.44
C GLN A 101 19.08 15.81 -14.04
N SER A 102 19.48 14.91 -14.92
CA SER A 102 19.80 13.53 -14.51
C SER A 102 20.97 13.55 -13.54
N TYR A 103 20.91 12.75 -12.47
CA TYR A 103 21.97 12.69 -11.45
C TYR A 103 23.33 12.30 -12.06
N ARG A 104 23.29 11.44 -13.08
CA ARG A 104 24.40 11.08 -13.96
C ARG A 104 23.90 10.80 -15.39
N PRO A 105 24.79 10.78 -16.41
CA PRO A 105 24.40 10.48 -17.79
C PRO A 105 23.75 9.09 -17.98
N ASP A 106 24.15 8.11 -17.17
CA ASP A 106 23.63 6.74 -17.15
C ASP A 106 22.34 6.57 -16.33
N LYS A 107 22.07 7.47 -15.36
CA LYS A 107 20.98 7.33 -14.38
C LYS A 107 19.84 8.31 -14.66
N LYS A 108 19.11 8.05 -15.75
CA LYS A 108 17.97 8.88 -16.19
C LYS A 108 16.76 8.86 -15.26
N ASN A 109 16.57 7.78 -14.50
CA ASN A 109 15.50 7.64 -13.51
C ASN A 109 15.76 8.41 -12.20
N ILE A 110 16.94 9.03 -12.06
CA ILE A 110 17.29 9.83 -10.89
C ILE A 110 17.40 11.29 -11.32
N LEU A 111 16.46 12.12 -10.86
CA LEU A 111 16.34 13.52 -11.25
C LEU A 111 16.74 14.45 -10.10
N VAL A 112 17.66 15.37 -10.36
CA VAL A 112 18.06 16.46 -9.47
C VAL A 112 17.35 17.73 -9.92
N ILE A 113 16.74 18.45 -8.98
CA ILE A 113 15.89 19.61 -9.24
C ILE A 113 16.44 20.83 -8.48
N GLY A 114 16.75 21.89 -9.23
CA GLY A 114 17.21 23.17 -8.71
C GLY A 114 18.74 23.36 -8.58
N PRO A 115 19.20 24.43 -7.92
CA PRO A 115 18.44 25.29 -7.02
C PRO A 115 17.64 26.38 -7.75
N VAL A 116 16.34 26.41 -7.45
CA VAL A 116 15.39 27.49 -7.77
C VAL A 116 15.66 28.73 -6.86
N PRO A 117 15.09 29.91 -7.11
CA PRO A 117 14.87 30.91 -6.06
C PRO A 117 13.75 30.42 -5.16
N GLY A 118 14.02 30.16 -3.88
CA GLY A 118 13.24 29.11 -3.24
C GLY A 118 13.72 27.69 -3.67
N GLY A 119 15.04 27.42 -3.89
CA GLY A 119 15.77 26.17 -4.38
C GLY A 119 16.63 25.07 -3.60
N ASN A 120 16.96 25.12 -2.28
CA ASN A 120 17.24 24.01 -1.32
C ASN A 120 17.12 24.52 0.15
N ARG A 121 16.45 23.77 1.07
CA ARG A 121 15.90 24.20 2.40
C ARG A 121 16.96 24.74 3.38
N GLY A 122 17.41 25.96 3.12
CA GLY A 122 18.56 26.54 3.78
C GLY A 122 19.88 25.88 3.36
N ARG A 123 21.00 26.53 3.69
CA ARG A 123 22.35 26.04 3.40
C ARG A 123 22.73 24.86 4.29
N GLY A 124 23.52 23.93 3.75
CA GLY A 124 24.08 22.80 4.50
C GLY A 124 25.05 23.23 5.60
N GLN A 125 25.26 22.35 6.57
CA GLN A 125 26.11 22.52 7.75
C GLN A 125 27.58 22.15 7.47
N ILE A 126 27.81 21.25 6.50
CA ILE A 126 29.12 20.67 6.19
C ILE A 126 29.37 20.77 4.68
N TYR A 127 30.58 21.18 4.30
CA TYR A 127 31.06 21.23 2.91
C TYR A 127 31.68 19.89 2.46
N PRO A 128 31.85 19.65 1.15
CA PRO A 128 32.41 18.38 0.64
C PRO A 128 33.84 18.06 1.11
N ASP A 129 34.60 19.05 1.55
CA ASP A 129 35.94 18.91 2.16
C ASP A 129 35.89 18.53 3.66
N GLY A 130 34.70 18.36 4.22
CA GLY A 130 34.47 18.09 5.65
C GLY A 130 34.45 19.36 6.53
N SER A 131 34.70 20.55 5.99
CA SER A 131 34.71 21.78 6.77
C SER A 131 33.28 22.21 7.19
N LYS A 132 33.18 22.82 8.39
CA LYS A 132 31.91 23.34 8.92
C LYS A 132 31.56 24.68 8.25
N SER A 133 30.30 24.84 7.85
CA SER A 133 29.77 26.11 7.33
C SER A 133 29.35 27.06 8.45
N ASN A 134 29.21 28.35 8.15
CA ASN A 134 28.64 29.34 9.06
C ASN A 134 27.12 29.17 9.33
N ASN A 135 26.49 28.07 8.88
CA ASN A 135 25.11 27.70 9.18
C ASN A 135 25.03 26.49 10.13
N THR A 136 25.94 26.42 11.11
CA THR A 136 26.01 25.39 12.16
C THR A 136 26.50 25.97 13.48
N VAL A 137 26.48 25.17 14.55
CA VAL A 137 26.98 25.54 15.87
C VAL A 137 28.49 25.27 15.99
N TYR A 138 29.20 26.20 16.61
CA TYR A 138 30.60 26.06 16.99
C TYR A 138 30.71 25.69 18.48
N ASN A 139 31.58 24.73 18.80
CA ASN A 139 31.80 24.22 20.16
C ASN A 139 33.18 24.64 20.67
N ALA A 140 33.35 24.67 21.99
CA ALA A 140 34.62 24.98 22.63
C ALA A 140 35.65 23.86 22.45
N THR A 141 36.86 24.23 22.02
CA THR A 141 37.99 23.32 21.78
C THR A 141 39.11 23.43 22.82
N SER A 142 39.21 24.54 23.56
CA SER A 142 40.15 24.74 24.67
C SER A 142 39.62 25.79 25.65
N THR A 143 39.96 25.64 26.94
CA THR A 143 39.58 26.57 28.01
C THR A 143 40.71 27.55 28.30
N GLU A 144 40.69 28.71 27.64
CA GLU A 144 41.44 29.88 28.11
C GLU A 144 40.47 30.92 28.68
N GLY A 145 40.62 31.23 29.96
CA GLY A 145 39.90 32.31 30.65
C GLY A 145 38.55 31.96 31.32
N GLU A 146 37.81 30.97 30.82
CA GLU A 146 36.49 30.59 31.37
C GLU A 146 36.35 29.06 31.52
N SER A 147 35.64 28.61 32.56
CA SER A 147 35.46 27.19 32.92
C SER A 147 34.42 26.48 32.05
N ILE A 148 34.59 26.57 30.74
CA ILE A 148 33.72 25.99 29.72
C ILE A 148 33.98 24.48 29.64
N LYS A 149 32.93 23.66 29.59
CA LYS A 149 33.11 22.20 29.42
C LYS A 149 33.53 21.91 27.98
N LEU A 150 34.38 20.89 27.77
CA LEU A 150 34.69 20.38 26.44
C LEU A 150 33.38 20.06 25.69
N ASP A 151 33.33 20.38 24.41
CA ASP A 151 32.15 20.27 23.52
C ASP A 151 30.93 21.13 23.88
N GLN A 152 31.01 22.03 24.86
CA GLN A 152 29.95 23.01 25.12
C GLN A 152 29.76 23.95 23.90
N PRO A 153 28.51 24.19 23.45
CA PRO A 153 28.23 25.08 22.32
C PRO A 153 28.50 26.54 22.70
N LEU A 154 29.28 27.24 21.87
CA LEU A 154 29.63 28.65 22.02
C LEU A 154 28.62 29.58 21.33
N THR A 155 27.89 29.08 20.34
CA THR A 155 26.96 29.86 19.51
C THR A 155 25.57 29.26 19.51
N SER A 156 24.52 30.09 19.45
CA SER A 156 23.18 29.61 19.12
C SER A 156 23.13 29.07 17.68
N ASN A 157 22.18 28.17 17.39
CA ASN A 157 22.06 27.55 16.08
C ASN A 157 21.39 28.52 15.08
N PRO A 158 22.09 28.96 14.00
CA PRO A 158 21.51 29.87 13.01
C PRO A 158 20.60 29.16 11.99
N ASN A 159 20.56 27.82 11.98
CA ASN A 159 19.92 27.05 10.94
C ASN A 159 18.40 26.98 11.10
N VAL A 160 17.68 27.66 10.21
CA VAL A 160 16.21 27.60 10.05
C VAL A 160 15.76 26.57 9.00
N GLY A 161 16.71 25.94 8.30
CA GLY A 161 16.49 25.00 7.21
C GLY A 161 16.28 23.54 7.66
N GLY A 162 16.49 22.61 6.72
CA GLY A 162 16.54 21.17 6.99
C GLY A 162 16.17 20.29 5.79
N PHE A 163 16.69 19.07 5.77
CA PHE A 163 16.36 18.04 4.78
C PHE A 163 15.14 17.23 5.21
N GLY A 164 14.45 16.63 4.25
CA GLY A 164 13.36 15.68 4.49
C GLY A 164 13.36 14.62 3.41
N GLN A 165 12.94 13.42 3.78
CA GLN A 165 12.73 12.28 2.90
C GLN A 165 11.29 11.80 3.08
N GLY A 166 10.66 11.41 1.98
CA GLY A 166 9.37 10.74 1.93
C GLY A 166 9.37 9.77 0.76
N ASP A 167 8.72 8.63 0.94
CA ASP A 167 8.60 7.58 -0.07
C ASP A 167 7.15 7.50 -0.56
N ALA A 168 6.94 7.09 -1.81
CA ALA A 168 5.60 6.84 -2.36
C ALA A 168 5.62 5.64 -3.31
N GLU A 169 4.47 5.00 -3.46
CA GLU A 169 4.26 3.84 -4.32
C GLU A 169 3.46 4.22 -5.57
N ILE A 170 3.78 3.58 -6.69
CA ILE A 170 3.10 3.77 -7.97
C ILE A 170 2.92 2.41 -8.65
N VAL A 171 1.69 2.12 -9.10
CA VAL A 171 1.39 0.85 -9.78
C VAL A 171 1.40 1.06 -11.29
N LEU A 172 2.36 0.44 -11.98
CA LEU A 172 2.32 0.33 -13.44
C LEU A 172 1.24 -0.70 -13.83
N GLN A 173 0.11 -0.21 -14.33
CA GLN A 173 -1.10 -1.01 -14.53
C GLN A 173 -1.26 -1.45 -15.99
N ASP A 174 -1.45 -2.75 -16.18
CA ASP A 174 -1.77 -3.34 -17.49
C ASP A 174 -3.30 -3.25 -17.75
N PRO A 175 -3.75 -2.59 -18.82
CA PRO A 175 -5.18 -2.46 -19.13
C PRO A 175 -5.87 -3.82 -19.34
N LEU A 176 -5.17 -4.85 -19.80
CA LEU A 176 -5.74 -6.19 -19.98
C LEU A 176 -6.11 -6.84 -18.65
N ARG A 177 -5.34 -6.57 -17.58
CA ARG A 177 -5.68 -7.05 -16.22
C ARG A 177 -6.96 -6.42 -15.70
N VAL A 178 -7.13 -5.11 -15.94
CA VAL A 178 -8.35 -4.38 -15.55
C VAL A 178 -9.55 -4.90 -16.33
N GLN A 179 -9.42 -5.11 -17.64
CA GLN A 179 -10.49 -5.69 -18.46
C GLN A 179 -10.87 -7.10 -17.99
N GLY A 180 -9.88 -7.97 -17.75
CA GLY A 180 -10.11 -9.32 -17.21
C GLY A 180 -10.83 -9.31 -15.85
N LEU A 181 -10.46 -8.39 -14.97
CA LEU A 181 -11.13 -8.20 -13.68
C LEU A 181 -12.59 -7.75 -13.82
N LEU A 182 -12.89 -6.84 -14.76
CA LEU A 182 -14.26 -6.41 -15.05
C LEU A 182 -15.12 -7.55 -15.60
N PHE A 183 -14.58 -8.38 -16.51
CA PHE A 183 -15.27 -9.58 -16.99
C PHE A 183 -15.51 -10.60 -15.87
N PHE A 184 -14.53 -10.78 -14.98
CA PHE A 184 -14.69 -11.64 -13.80
C PHE A 184 -15.78 -11.14 -12.85
N PHE A 185 -15.81 -9.84 -12.51
CA PHE A 185 -16.88 -9.28 -11.68
C PHE A 185 -18.26 -9.39 -12.34
N ALA A 186 -18.35 -9.14 -13.64
CA ALA A 186 -19.60 -9.33 -14.39
C ALA A 186 -20.08 -10.80 -14.35
N SER A 187 -19.19 -11.78 -14.47
CA SER A 187 -19.55 -13.20 -14.41
C SER A 187 -19.97 -13.64 -13.00
N VAL A 188 -19.32 -13.12 -11.94
CA VAL A 188 -19.71 -13.37 -10.55
C VAL A 188 -21.09 -12.79 -10.24
N ILE A 189 -21.37 -11.55 -10.64
CA ILE A 189 -22.69 -10.92 -10.46
C ILE A 189 -23.76 -11.72 -11.22
N LEU A 190 -23.49 -12.10 -12.46
CA LEU A 190 -24.41 -12.92 -13.28
C LEU A 190 -24.71 -14.26 -12.62
N ALA A 191 -23.69 -14.96 -12.09
CA ALA A 191 -23.86 -16.22 -11.37
C ALA A 191 -24.68 -16.05 -10.09
N GLN A 192 -24.41 -15.00 -9.30
CA GLN A 192 -25.18 -14.68 -8.09
C GLN A 192 -26.66 -14.41 -8.41
N VAL A 193 -26.96 -13.65 -9.46
CA VAL A 193 -28.34 -13.41 -9.93
C VAL A 193 -29.02 -14.72 -10.33
N PHE A 194 -28.35 -15.58 -11.11
CA PHE A 194 -28.92 -16.87 -11.51
C PHE A 194 -29.18 -17.80 -10.31
N LEU A 195 -28.28 -17.85 -9.32
CA LEU A 195 -28.47 -18.64 -8.10
C LEU A 195 -29.69 -18.15 -7.29
N VAL A 196 -29.86 -16.83 -7.15
CA VAL A 196 -31.03 -16.25 -6.45
C VAL A 196 -32.33 -16.52 -7.22
N LEU A 197 -32.33 -16.35 -8.55
CA LEU A 197 -33.50 -16.65 -9.39
C LEU A 197 -33.86 -18.14 -9.35
N LYS A 198 -32.87 -19.04 -9.37
CA LYS A 198 -33.11 -20.49 -9.25
C LYS A 198 -33.63 -20.89 -7.88
N LYS A 199 -33.11 -20.30 -6.80
CA LYS A 199 -33.68 -20.46 -5.45
C LYS A 199 -35.15 -20.02 -5.41
N LYS A 200 -35.49 -18.87 -5.99
CA LYS A 200 -36.87 -18.36 -6.05
C LYS A 200 -37.81 -19.21 -6.92
N GLN A 201 -37.32 -19.82 -7.99
CA GLN A 201 -38.08 -20.81 -8.76
C GLN A 201 -38.40 -22.04 -7.91
N PHE A 202 -37.40 -22.61 -7.23
CA PHE A 202 -37.58 -23.79 -6.38
C PHE A 202 -38.53 -23.54 -5.19
N GLU A 203 -38.42 -22.39 -4.52
CA GLU A 203 -39.35 -21.96 -3.47
C GLU A 203 -40.79 -21.82 -3.99
N LYS A 204 -40.98 -21.31 -5.22
CA LYS A 204 -42.31 -21.10 -5.82
C LYS A 204 -42.97 -22.39 -6.29
N ASP A 205 -42.20 -23.28 -6.90
CA ASP A 205 -42.70 -24.58 -7.40
C ASP A 205 -42.86 -25.61 -6.26
N GLY A 206 -42.42 -25.27 -5.04
CA GLY A 206 -42.62 -26.07 -3.82
C GLY A 206 -41.94 -27.44 -3.89
N GLY A 207 -40.86 -27.58 -4.67
CA GLY A 207 -40.20 -28.86 -4.92
C GLY A 207 -41.03 -29.88 -5.72
N LYS A 208 -42.07 -29.46 -6.46
CA LYS A 208 -42.91 -30.37 -7.25
C LYS A 208 -42.14 -31.07 -8.37
N LEU A 209 -41.91 -32.36 -8.19
CA LEU A 209 -41.48 -33.28 -9.23
C LEU A 209 -42.67 -33.68 -10.11
N HIS A 210 -42.58 -33.40 -11.42
CA HIS A 210 -43.59 -33.77 -12.39
C HIS A 210 -43.15 -35.02 -13.16
N GLY A 211 -44.05 -35.99 -13.34
CA GLY A 211 -43.79 -37.22 -14.08
C GLY A 211 -45.07 -37.78 -14.70
N ASN A 212 -44.94 -38.36 -15.90
CA ASN A 212 -46.08 -38.90 -16.66
C ASN A 212 -46.21 -40.40 -16.37
N ILE A 213 -47.36 -40.82 -15.82
CA ILE A 213 -47.67 -42.22 -15.54
C ILE A 213 -48.75 -42.68 -16.53
N SER A 214 -48.47 -43.74 -17.29
CA SER A 214 -49.43 -44.37 -18.19
C SER A 214 -49.79 -45.77 -17.71
N ARG A 215 -51.02 -46.21 -17.94
CA ARG A 215 -51.53 -47.51 -17.50
C ARG A 215 -52.38 -48.17 -18.59
N ASN A 216 -51.94 -49.33 -19.06
CA ASN A 216 -52.67 -50.14 -20.04
C ASN A 216 -53.41 -51.29 -19.32
N GLY A 217 -54.69 -51.11 -19.02
CA GLY A 217 -55.56 -52.20 -18.51
C GLY A 217 -56.71 -51.74 -17.60
N TYR A 218 -57.74 -52.59 -17.50
CA TYR A 218 -58.97 -52.33 -16.74
C TYR A 218 -58.98 -53.11 -15.42
N GLY A 219 -58.77 -52.44 -14.30
CA GLY A 219 -58.87 -53.00 -12.94
C GLY A 219 -58.48 -51.97 -11.89
N ASN A 220 -58.71 -52.23 -10.61
CA ASN A 220 -58.35 -51.28 -9.54
C ASN A 220 -57.01 -51.69 -8.91
N ALA A 221 -56.10 -50.73 -8.72
CA ALA A 221 -54.78 -50.94 -8.13
C ALA A 221 -54.33 -49.70 -7.34
N ILE A 222 -53.60 -49.90 -6.25
CA ILE A 222 -53.01 -48.82 -5.45
C ILE A 222 -51.81 -48.23 -6.22
N ILE A 223 -51.79 -46.90 -6.38
CA ILE A 223 -50.81 -46.20 -7.24
C ILE A 223 -49.38 -46.20 -6.67
N GLY A 224 -49.22 -46.41 -5.36
CA GLY A 224 -47.93 -46.57 -4.68
C GLY A 224 -47.92 -45.99 -3.28
N ARG A 225 -46.87 -46.28 -2.51
CA ARG A 225 -46.55 -45.60 -1.23
C ARG A 225 -45.41 -44.63 -1.50
N TYR A 226 -45.63 -43.33 -1.24
CA TYR A 226 -44.65 -42.27 -1.52
C TYR A 226 -43.85 -41.88 -0.28
N GLY A 227 -42.65 -41.34 -0.50
CA GLY A 227 -41.77 -40.75 0.50
C GLY A 227 -40.76 -39.85 -0.20
N GLY A 228 -40.33 -38.77 0.47
CA GLY A 228 -39.33 -37.83 -0.04
C GLY A 228 -38.15 -37.73 0.92
N CYS A 229 -36.94 -37.73 0.39
CA CYS A 229 -35.73 -37.39 1.13
C CYS A 229 -35.47 -35.88 0.99
N PHE A 230 -35.17 -35.21 2.11
CA PHE A 230 -34.83 -33.80 2.13
C PHE A 230 -33.43 -33.67 2.74
N GLU A 231 -32.41 -33.48 1.91
CA GLU A 231 -31.03 -33.29 2.35
C GLU A 231 -30.76 -31.79 2.46
N GLU A 232 -30.63 -31.28 3.69
CA GLU A 232 -30.23 -29.89 3.96
C GLU A 232 -28.72 -29.70 3.70
N ASP A 233 -28.29 -29.81 2.44
CA ASP A 233 -26.87 -29.88 2.06
C ASP A 233 -26.03 -28.65 2.48
N ILE A 234 -26.67 -27.49 2.71
CA ILE A 234 -25.98 -26.30 3.25
C ILE A 234 -25.41 -26.58 4.66
N ARG A 235 -26.11 -27.36 5.49
CA ARG A 235 -25.67 -27.66 6.85
C ARG A 235 -24.53 -28.69 6.88
N ARG A 236 -24.53 -29.62 5.92
CA ARG A 236 -23.51 -30.66 5.77
C ARG A 236 -22.16 -30.08 5.30
N PHE A 237 -22.18 -29.21 4.29
CA PHE A 237 -20.97 -28.56 3.77
C PHE A 237 -20.30 -27.67 4.83
N MET A 238 -21.08 -26.94 5.64
CA MET A 238 -20.51 -26.15 6.74
C MET A 238 -19.99 -27.01 7.91
N CYS A 239 -20.61 -28.16 8.20
CA CYS A 239 -20.10 -29.06 9.25
C CYS A 239 -18.84 -29.82 8.80
N GLU A 240 -18.67 -30.19 7.52
CA GLU A 240 -17.39 -30.74 7.02
C GLU A 240 -16.24 -29.73 7.14
N ILE A 241 -16.46 -28.48 6.74
CA ILE A 241 -15.47 -27.41 6.89
C ILE A 241 -15.14 -27.18 8.38
N ALA A 242 -16.14 -27.15 9.26
CA ALA A 242 -15.93 -27.05 10.70
C ALA A 242 -15.15 -28.24 11.28
N TYR A 243 -15.43 -29.46 10.81
CA TYR A 243 -14.73 -30.68 11.24
C TYR A 243 -13.25 -30.64 10.84
N HIS A 244 -12.94 -30.23 9.60
CA HIS A 244 -11.56 -30.09 9.13
C HIS A 244 -10.76 -28.99 9.82
N ILE A 245 -11.42 -27.95 10.34
CA ILE A 245 -10.77 -26.82 11.04
C ILE A 245 -10.62 -27.08 12.55
N THR A 246 -11.59 -27.76 13.18
CA THR A 246 -11.69 -27.82 14.66
C THR A 246 -11.59 -29.23 15.25
N GLY A 247 -11.71 -30.29 14.46
CA GLY A 247 -11.67 -31.68 14.93
C GLY A 247 -12.89 -32.16 15.73
N PHE A 248 -13.88 -31.29 15.98
CA PHE A 248 -15.12 -31.64 16.68
C PHE A 248 -16.29 -31.76 15.70
N GLY A 249 -17.02 -32.88 15.78
CA GLY A 249 -18.23 -33.13 14.99
C GLY A 249 -19.46 -32.45 15.59
N CYS A 250 -20.37 -31.98 14.74
CA CYS A 250 -21.63 -31.39 15.15
C CYS A 250 -22.55 -32.48 15.77
N THR A 251 -22.57 -32.61 17.11
CA THR A 251 -23.48 -33.55 17.79
C THR A 251 -24.92 -33.04 17.74
N GLY A 252 -25.74 -33.62 16.86
CA GLY A 252 -27.15 -33.27 16.72
C GLY A 252 -27.94 -34.36 16.01
N GLU A 253 -28.29 -35.43 16.73
CA GLU A 253 -29.30 -36.39 16.26
C GLU A 253 -30.67 -35.70 16.16
N VAL A 254 -31.32 -35.83 15.00
CA VAL A 254 -32.75 -35.57 14.85
C VAL A 254 -33.41 -36.91 14.52
N CYS A 255 -33.99 -37.55 15.54
CA CYS A 255 -34.64 -38.85 15.40
C CYS A 255 -35.97 -38.72 14.64
N THR A 256 -36.04 -39.31 13.43
CA THR A 256 -37.29 -39.39 12.64
C THR A 256 -37.49 -40.77 11.99
N ASN A 257 -37.87 -41.77 12.79
CA ASN A 257 -39.17 -42.45 12.61
C ASN A 257 -39.39 -43.65 13.53
N SER A 258 -40.67 -44.00 13.65
CA SER A 258 -41.21 -45.17 14.35
C SER A 258 -40.65 -46.52 13.87
N GLN A 259 -39.77 -47.14 14.67
CA GLN A 259 -39.88 -48.52 15.19
C GLN A 259 -38.57 -48.93 15.86
N CYS A 260 -38.54 -48.92 17.19
CA CYS A 260 -37.53 -49.60 18.00
C CYS A 260 -38.25 -50.42 19.07
N GLU A 261 -38.61 -51.66 18.75
CA GLU A 261 -39.03 -52.64 19.75
C GLU A 261 -37.91 -53.65 20.02
N LYS A 262 -37.55 -53.74 21.32
CA LYS A 262 -36.82 -54.83 21.99
C LYS A 262 -35.32 -55.01 21.64
N GLY A 263 -34.50 -54.22 22.33
CA GLY A 263 -33.07 -54.51 22.52
C GLY A 263 -32.33 -53.33 23.17
N GLN A 264 -31.78 -53.53 24.37
CA GLN A 264 -31.12 -52.49 25.19
C GLN A 264 -30.09 -51.65 24.42
N CYS A 265 -30.23 -50.32 24.42
CA CYS A 265 -29.18 -49.41 23.96
C CYS A 265 -28.01 -49.41 24.97
N THR A 266 -26.90 -50.09 24.63
CA THR A 266 -25.65 -49.99 25.40
C THR A 266 -24.85 -48.76 24.96
N VAL A 267 -24.68 -47.79 25.85
CA VAL A 267 -23.77 -46.65 25.67
C VAL A 267 -22.33 -47.16 25.49
N PRO A 268 -21.53 -46.61 24.54
CA PRO A 268 -20.11 -46.94 24.44
C PRO A 268 -19.37 -46.51 25.73
N LYS A 269 -18.95 -47.49 26.54
CA LYS A 269 -18.06 -47.23 27.70
C LYS A 269 -16.70 -46.72 27.21
N ARG A 270 -16.52 -45.39 27.12
CA ARG A 270 -15.19 -44.78 27.07
C ARG A 270 -15.12 -43.38 27.70
N LEU A 271 -15.71 -43.25 28.88
CA LEU A 271 -15.48 -42.15 29.82
C LEU A 271 -15.56 -42.69 31.26
N ALA A 272 -14.61 -43.57 31.56
CA ALA A 272 -14.21 -43.94 32.92
C ALA A 272 -12.67 -44.05 32.87
N MET A 273 -12.00 -43.54 33.91
CA MET A 273 -10.54 -43.31 33.99
C MET A 273 -10.02 -42.10 33.20
N MET A 274 -10.15 -40.92 33.80
CA MET A 274 -9.07 -39.92 33.91
C MET A 274 -9.45 -38.88 34.99
N GLU A 275 -9.44 -39.33 36.25
CA GLU A 275 -9.02 -38.49 37.38
C GLU A 275 -7.77 -39.16 37.96
N GLY A 276 -6.75 -38.35 38.26
CA GLY A 276 -5.38 -38.75 38.58
C GLY A 276 -4.43 -37.60 38.31
#